data_AF-A0A9P5PU62-F1
#
_entry.id   AF-A0A9P5PU62-F1
#
_cell.length_a   1.000
_cell.length_b   1.000
_cell.length_c   1.000
_cell.angle_alpha   90.00
_cell.angle_beta   90.00
_cell.angle_gamma   90.00
#
_symmetry.space_group_name_H-M   'P 1'
#
loop_
_entity.id
_entity.type
_entity.pdbx_description
1 polymer ?
#
loop_
_entity_poly.entity_id
_entity_poly.type
_entity_poly.pdbx_seq_one_letter_code
_entity_poly.pdbx_strand_id
1 'polypeptide(L)'
;MEKSNQVAVFWDYDNCPVPSSFKSGYEIVKQIREVAQEFGSIKLLKVYTQLSEQALLSSRSSHLRSELQSSGVSITDCPQNGHKNVADQMIIVDMLTFAMDNLANSSSTTILIISGDKDFAYALSVLRLRMYNVVVIAPSTSHQSLRAQVSKFLDW
;
A
#
# COMPACT_ATOMS: atom_id res chain seq x y z
N MET A 1 -3.51 2.71 29.75
CA MET A 1 -2.61 3.01 28.61
C MET A 1 -3.48 3.49 27.47
N GLU A 2 -3.28 4.72 26.99
CA GLU A 2 -3.90 5.16 25.74
C GLU A 2 -3.41 4.24 24.61
N LYS A 3 -4.33 3.74 23.79
CA LYS A 3 -3.96 2.96 22.60
C LYS A 3 -3.31 3.93 21.61
N SER A 4 -2.04 3.71 21.31
CA SER A 4 -1.36 4.49 20.26
C SER A 4 -1.89 4.07 18.89
N ASN A 5 -2.20 5.06 18.05
CA ASN A 5 -2.62 4.79 16.69
C ASN A 5 -1.50 4.12 15.89
N GLN A 6 -1.89 3.26 14.96
CA GLN A 6 -0.96 2.53 14.10
C GLN A 6 -1.46 2.49 12.66
N VAL A 7 -0.53 2.35 11.73
CA VAL A 7 -0.82 2.27 10.30
C VAL A 7 -0.04 1.13 9.64
N ALA A 8 -0.71 0.40 8.76
CA ALA A 8 -0.10 -0.52 7.82
C ALA A 8 -0.32 -0.01 6.40
N VAL A 9 0.76 0.05 5.63
CA VAL A 9 0.77 0.55 4.26
C VAL A 9 0.98 -0.59 3.27
N PHE A 10 0.06 -0.71 2.32
CA PHE A 10 0.08 -1.70 1.25
C PHE A 10 0.13 -0.95 -0.09
N TRP A 11 1.25 -1.06 -0.78
CA TRP A 11 1.51 -0.30 -2.00
C TRP A 11 1.51 -1.20 -3.23
N ASP A 12 0.51 -1.00 -4.08
CA ASP A 12 0.42 -1.59 -5.41
C ASP A 12 1.27 -0.76 -6.38
N TYR A 13 2.46 -1.26 -6.70
CA TYR A 13 3.40 -0.53 -7.55
C TYR A 13 2.92 -0.43 -9.00
N ASP A 14 2.17 -1.42 -9.49
CA ASP A 14 1.75 -1.47 -10.90
C ASP A 14 0.67 -0.40 -11.15
N ASN A 15 -0.20 -0.16 -10.17
CA ASN A 15 -1.21 0.89 -10.27
C ASN A 15 -0.66 2.28 -9.91
N CYS A 16 0.27 2.35 -8.96
CA CYS A 16 0.86 3.59 -8.45
C CYS A 16 2.39 3.54 -8.50
N PRO A 17 3.02 3.52 -9.69
CA PRO A 17 4.48 3.48 -9.79
C PRO A 17 5.07 4.79 -9.29
N VAL A 18 6.37 4.78 -8.97
CA VAL A 18 7.11 6.00 -8.59
C VAL A 18 6.98 7.04 -9.72
N PRO A 19 6.37 8.21 -9.45
CA PRO A 19 6.18 9.22 -10.49
C PRO A 19 7.52 9.73 -11.01
N SER A 20 7.56 10.10 -12.29
CA SER A 20 8.79 10.59 -12.95
C SER A 20 9.37 11.89 -12.35
N SER A 21 8.57 12.63 -11.58
CA SER A 21 9.00 13.81 -10.83
C SER A 21 9.96 13.46 -9.69
N PHE A 22 9.92 12.23 -9.19
CA PHE A 22 10.83 11.73 -8.16
C PHE A 22 12.11 11.17 -8.79
N LYS A 23 13.25 11.54 -8.21
CA LYS A 23 14.56 11.11 -8.71
C LYS A 23 15.07 9.85 -8.03
N SER A 24 14.52 9.50 -6.85
CA SER A 24 14.92 8.33 -6.07
C SER A 24 13.76 7.72 -5.28
N GLY A 25 13.92 6.44 -4.93
CA GLY A 25 13.05 5.73 -3.98
C GLY A 25 13.03 6.37 -2.59
N TYR A 26 14.12 7.05 -2.18
CA TYR A 26 14.20 7.74 -0.89
C TYR A 26 13.17 8.87 -0.76
N GLU A 27 13.02 9.67 -1.82
CA GLU A 27 12.15 10.84 -1.83
C GLU A 27 10.67 10.44 -1.72
N ILE A 28 10.25 9.45 -2.52
CA ILE A 28 8.86 8.98 -2.50
C ILE A 28 8.53 8.27 -1.18
N VAL A 29 9.44 7.43 -0.65
CA VAL A 29 9.21 6.76 0.64
C VAL A 29 9.19 7.77 1.79
N LYS A 30 9.97 8.86 1.72
CA LYS A 30 9.86 9.95 2.69
C LYS A 30 8.44 10.54 2.68
N GLN A 31 7.87 10.86 1.51
CA GLN A 31 6.52 11.42 1.43
C GLN A 31 5.44 10.42 1.89
N ILE A 32 5.53 9.15 1.49
CA ILE A 32 4.62 8.10 1.96
C ILE A 32 4.67 8.01 3.49
N ARG A 33 5.87 8.05 4.10
CA ARG A 33 6.02 8.02 5.55
C ARG A 33 5.40 9.23 6.23
N GLU A 34 5.65 10.44 5.70
CA GLU A 34 5.08 11.68 6.25
C GLU A 34 3.54 11.61 6.28
N VAL A 35 2.92 11.18 5.17
CA VAL A 35 1.46 10.98 5.09
C VAL A 35 0.98 9.88 6.03
N ALA A 36 1.65 8.72 6.03
CA ALA A 36 1.24 7.59 6.87
C ALA A 36 1.33 7.92 8.37
N GLN A 37 2.34 8.69 8.78
CA GLN A 37 2.57 9.08 10.17
C GLN A 37 1.47 9.99 10.74
N GLU A 38 0.70 10.69 9.89
CA GLU A 38 -0.52 11.39 10.32
C GLU A 38 -1.56 10.44 10.96
N PHE A 39 -1.51 9.15 10.59
CA PHE A 39 -2.46 8.14 11.05
C PHE A 39 -1.92 7.25 12.17
N GLY A 40 -0.65 7.41 12.56
CA GLY A 40 -0.03 6.69 13.67
C GLY A 40 1.34 6.10 13.36
N SER A 41 1.83 5.25 14.26
CA SER A 41 3.12 4.57 14.06
C SER A 41 3.04 3.55 12.91
N ILE A 42 3.96 3.63 11.96
CA ILE A 42 4.04 2.68 10.84
C ILE A 42 4.49 1.33 11.36
N LYS A 43 3.61 0.33 11.28
CA LYS A 43 3.92 -1.06 11.66
C LYS A 43 4.38 -1.89 10.47
N LEU A 44 3.93 -1.50 9.28
CA LEU A 44 4.17 -2.23 8.05
C LEU A 44 4.15 -1.25 6.88
N LEU A 45 5.12 -1.40 5.98
CA LEU A 45 5.18 -0.71 4.70
C LEU A 45 5.67 -1.71 3.66
N LYS A 46 4.71 -2.27 2.90
CA LYS A 46 4.98 -3.28 1.88
C LYS A 46 4.66 -2.73 0.50
N VAL A 47 5.55 -2.97 -0.45
CA VAL A 47 5.31 -2.73 -1.87
C VAL A 47 5.20 -4.08 -2.60
N TYR A 48 4.21 -4.19 -3.47
CA TYR A 48 3.88 -5.37 -4.25
C TYR A 48 4.20 -5.06 -5.70
N THR A 49 5.09 -5.82 -6.30
CA THR A 49 5.56 -5.59 -7.67
C THR A 49 6.07 -6.88 -8.27
N GLN A 50 6.03 -6.98 -9.60
CA GLN A 50 6.60 -8.11 -10.31
C GLN A 50 8.11 -7.92 -10.53
N LEU A 51 8.92 -8.82 -9.97
CA LEU A 51 10.36 -8.86 -10.21
C LEU A 51 10.68 -9.77 -11.40
N SER A 52 10.55 -9.25 -12.62
CA SER A 52 10.99 -10.00 -13.81
C SER A 52 12.53 -10.13 -13.86
N GLU A 53 13.04 -11.18 -14.53
CA GLU A 53 14.48 -11.34 -14.79
C GLU A 53 15.06 -10.10 -15.50
N GLN A 54 14.32 -9.52 -16.44
CA GLN A 54 14.74 -8.32 -17.13
C GLN A 54 14.81 -7.09 -16.19
N ALA A 55 13.87 -6.98 -15.25
CA ALA A 55 13.91 -5.95 -14.23
C ALA A 55 15.16 -6.14 -13.35
N LEU A 56 15.43 -7.37 -12.87
CA LEU A 56 16.60 -7.71 -12.05
C LEU A 56 17.93 -7.31 -12.70
N LEU A 57 18.04 -7.44 -14.03
CA LEU A 57 19.23 -7.07 -14.79
C LEU A 57 19.36 -5.57 -15.06
N SER A 58 18.28 -4.79 -14.91
CA SER A 58 18.32 -3.35 -15.14
C SER A 58 18.93 -2.61 -13.94
N SER A 59 20.01 -1.86 -14.20
CA SER A 59 20.67 -1.00 -13.21
C SER A 59 19.65 -0.08 -12.51
N ARG A 60 18.79 0.60 -13.28
CA ARG A 60 17.81 1.54 -12.71
C ARG A 60 16.84 0.88 -11.75
N SER A 61 16.29 -0.30 -12.07
CA SER A 61 15.36 -0.97 -11.15
C SER A 61 16.09 -1.52 -9.92
N SER A 62 17.32 -2.02 -10.09
CA SER A 62 18.15 -2.50 -8.99
C SER A 62 18.45 -1.37 -7.99
N HIS A 63 18.82 -0.19 -8.49
CA HIS A 63 19.00 1.01 -7.65
C HIS A 63 17.70 1.36 -6.94
N LEU A 64 16.58 1.52 -7.65
CA LEU A 64 15.30 1.86 -7.03
C LEU A 64 14.91 0.88 -5.92
N ARG A 65 15.06 -0.42 -6.16
CA ARG A 65 14.77 -1.46 -5.15
C ARG A 65 15.68 -1.35 -3.94
N SER A 66 16.97 -1.11 -4.15
CA SER A 66 17.90 -0.86 -3.05
C SER A 66 17.48 0.36 -2.24
N GLU A 67 17.07 1.44 -2.89
CA GLU A 67 16.64 2.67 -2.20
C GLU A 67 15.34 2.46 -1.41
N LEU A 68 14.37 1.72 -1.97
CA LEU A 68 13.14 1.34 -1.28
C LEU A 68 13.46 0.48 -0.04
N GLN A 69 14.28 -0.56 -0.21
CA GLN A 69 14.66 -1.46 0.88
C GLN A 69 15.44 -0.72 1.98
N SER A 70 16.42 0.10 1.61
CA SER A 70 17.18 0.93 2.57
C SER A 70 16.30 1.98 3.27
N SER A 71 15.16 2.34 2.69
CA SER A 71 14.15 3.20 3.32
C SER A 71 13.19 2.45 4.25
N GLY A 72 13.38 1.14 4.46
CA GLY A 72 12.56 0.30 5.31
C GLY A 72 11.31 -0.27 4.64
N VAL A 73 11.21 -0.23 3.31
CA VAL A 73 10.11 -0.84 2.56
C VAL A 73 10.38 -2.33 2.36
N SER A 74 9.41 -3.15 2.72
CA SER A 74 9.42 -4.58 2.42
C SER A 74 8.92 -4.82 0.99
N ILE A 75 9.79 -5.30 0.10
CA ILE A 75 9.44 -5.59 -1.29
C ILE A 75 8.89 -7.02 -1.36
N THR A 76 7.67 -7.17 -1.86
CA THR A 76 6.99 -8.45 -2.06
C THR A 76 6.90 -8.73 -3.55
N ASP A 77 7.53 -9.81 -3.99
CA ASP A 77 7.47 -10.25 -5.38
C ASP A 77 6.11 -10.89 -5.70
N CYS A 78 5.51 -10.47 -6.81
CA CYS A 78 4.21 -10.95 -7.29
C CYS A 78 4.39 -11.64 -8.66
N PRO A 79 4.86 -12.91 -8.70
CA PRO A 79 5.10 -13.62 -9.94
C PRO A 79 3.77 -13.95 -10.64
N GLN A 80 3.50 -13.29 -11.76
CA GLN A 80 2.20 -13.39 -12.43
C GLN A 80 2.01 -14.72 -13.18
N ASN A 81 3.05 -15.39 -13.71
CA ASN A 81 2.96 -16.70 -14.40
C ASN A 81 1.73 -16.85 -15.34
N GLY A 82 1.35 -15.79 -16.06
CA GLY A 82 0.17 -15.77 -16.95
C GLY A 82 -1.18 -15.49 -16.28
N HIS A 83 -1.22 -15.35 -14.96
CA HIS A 83 -2.38 -14.98 -14.16
C HIS A 83 -2.42 -13.47 -13.94
N LYS A 84 -3.60 -12.89 -14.13
CA LYS A 84 -3.87 -11.49 -13.78
C LYS A 84 -4.17 -11.37 -12.29
N ASN A 85 -3.99 -10.17 -11.74
CA ASN A 85 -4.46 -9.79 -10.40
C ASN A 85 -3.78 -10.57 -9.24
N VAL A 86 -2.59 -11.14 -9.48
CA VAL A 86 -1.81 -11.82 -8.43
C VAL A 86 -1.42 -10.83 -7.32
N ALA A 87 -0.97 -9.63 -7.69
CA ALA A 87 -0.68 -8.58 -6.72
C ALA A 87 -1.92 -8.22 -5.88
N ASP A 88 -3.08 -8.03 -6.52
CA ASP A 88 -4.32 -7.70 -5.83
C ASP A 88 -4.71 -8.76 -4.80
N GLN A 89 -4.61 -10.03 -5.18
CA GLN A 89 -4.89 -11.14 -4.27
C GLN A 89 -3.94 -11.14 -3.07
N MET A 90 -2.64 -10.95 -3.31
CA MET A 90 -1.64 -10.89 -2.24
C MET A 90 -1.88 -9.70 -1.31
N ILE A 91 -2.19 -8.52 -1.86
CA ILE A 91 -2.52 -7.32 -1.10
C ILE A 91 -3.76 -7.56 -0.23
N ILE A 92 -4.84 -8.12 -0.81
CA ILE A 92 -6.08 -8.41 -0.06
C ILE A 92 -5.81 -9.39 1.08
N VAL A 93 -5.09 -10.48 0.81
CA VAL A 93 -4.75 -11.49 1.83
C VAL A 93 -3.93 -10.87 2.96
N ASP A 94 -2.91 -10.07 2.63
CA ASP A 94 -2.05 -9.44 3.63
C ASP A 94 -2.78 -8.35 4.43
N MET A 95 -3.65 -7.55 3.78
CA MET A 95 -4.50 -6.57 4.46
C MET A 95 -5.44 -7.24 5.46
N LEU A 96 -6.13 -8.30 5.04
CA LEU A 96 -7.06 -9.03 5.91
C LEU A 96 -6.32 -9.75 7.03
N THR A 97 -5.14 -10.31 6.77
CA THR A 97 -4.30 -10.95 7.79
C THR A 97 -3.84 -9.93 8.83
N PHE A 98 -3.33 -8.78 8.39
CA PHE A 98 -2.96 -7.71 9.32
C PHE A 98 -4.15 -7.22 10.15
N ALA A 99 -5.34 -7.11 9.55
CA ALA A 99 -6.55 -6.78 10.27
C ALA A 99 -6.89 -7.85 11.33
N MET A 100 -6.88 -9.13 10.96
CA MET A 100 -7.12 -10.26 11.88
C MET A 100 -6.16 -10.27 13.08
N ASP A 101 -4.87 -9.97 12.84
CA ASP A 101 -3.87 -9.90 13.91
C ASP A 101 -4.05 -8.67 14.83
N ASN A 102 -4.85 -7.69 14.41
CA ASN A 102 -5.09 -6.43 15.12
C ASN A 102 -6.56 -6.20 15.50
N LEU A 103 -7.36 -7.27 15.62
CA LEU A 103 -8.79 -7.18 15.95
C LEU A 103 -9.09 -6.37 17.21
N ALA A 104 -8.30 -6.55 18.27
CA ALA A 104 -8.47 -5.82 19.53
C ALA A 104 -8.24 -4.29 19.38
N ASN A 105 -7.60 -3.85 18.30
CA ASN A 105 -7.19 -2.47 18.07
C ASN A 105 -7.80 -1.89 16.79
N SER A 106 -8.92 -2.44 16.29
CA SER A 106 -9.50 -2.02 15.01
C SER A 106 -9.75 -0.50 14.94
N SER A 107 -10.31 0.09 15.99
CA SER A 107 -10.60 1.54 16.07
C SER A 107 -9.36 2.46 16.11
N SER A 108 -8.18 1.92 16.43
CA SER A 108 -6.90 2.65 16.44
C SER A 108 -5.95 2.18 15.34
N THR A 109 -6.45 1.35 14.42
CA THR A 109 -5.66 0.78 13.33
C THR A 109 -6.12 1.37 12.00
N THR A 110 -5.17 1.95 11.29
CA THR A 110 -5.36 2.43 9.93
C THR A 110 -4.80 1.43 8.92
N ILE A 111 -5.64 1.04 7.97
CA ILE A 111 -5.23 0.32 6.76
C ILE A 111 -5.10 1.36 5.65
N LEU A 112 -3.88 1.60 5.20
CA LEU A 112 -3.58 2.53 4.12
C LEU A 112 -3.17 1.72 2.88
N ILE A 113 -3.95 1.84 1.81
CA ILE A 113 -3.60 1.25 0.52
C ILE A 113 -3.22 2.35 -0.48
N ILE A 114 -2.17 2.09 -1.25
CA ILE A 114 -1.75 2.93 -2.36
C ILE A 114 -2.07 2.16 -3.64
N SER A 115 -3.26 2.38 -4.19
CA SER A 115 -3.75 1.79 -5.44
C SER A 115 -5.03 2.50 -5.89
N GLY A 116 -5.18 2.73 -7.18
CA GLY A 116 -6.40 3.17 -7.85
C GLY A 116 -7.28 2.05 -8.40
N ASP A 117 -6.95 0.77 -8.13
CA ASP A 117 -7.77 -0.34 -8.58
C ASP A 117 -9.09 -0.43 -7.80
N LYS A 118 -10.21 -0.42 -8.53
CA LYS A 118 -11.55 -0.53 -7.98
C LYS A 118 -11.83 -1.90 -7.35
N ASP A 119 -11.06 -2.93 -7.69
CA ASP A 119 -11.30 -4.30 -7.25
C ASP A 119 -10.99 -4.47 -5.74
N PHE A 120 -10.26 -3.53 -5.13
CA PHE A 120 -10.11 -3.44 -3.67
C PHE A 120 -11.35 -2.91 -2.94
N ALA A 121 -12.27 -2.22 -3.63
CA ALA A 121 -13.35 -1.46 -2.98
C ALA A 121 -14.21 -2.29 -2.02
N TYR A 122 -14.49 -3.56 -2.37
CA TYR A 122 -15.27 -4.45 -1.51
C TYR A 122 -14.51 -4.80 -0.22
N ALA A 123 -13.23 -5.18 -0.32
CA ALA A 123 -12.40 -5.48 0.86
C ALA A 123 -12.29 -4.28 1.80
N LEU A 124 -12.08 -3.08 1.24
CA LEU A 124 -12.02 -1.83 2.00
C LEU A 124 -13.34 -1.51 2.72
N SER A 125 -14.48 -1.72 2.04
CA SER A 125 -15.81 -1.56 2.64
C SER A 125 -16.01 -2.51 3.83
N VAL A 126 -15.62 -3.79 3.68
CA VAL A 126 -15.71 -4.80 4.74
C VAL A 126 -14.83 -4.43 5.94
N LEU A 127 -13.61 -3.93 5.71
CA LEU A 127 -12.72 -3.46 6.79
C LEU A 127 -13.32 -2.27 7.55
N ARG A 128 -13.96 -1.31 6.87
CA ARG A 128 -14.67 -0.22 7.56
C ARG A 128 -15.84 -0.71 8.40
N LEU A 129 -16.59 -1.71 7.94
CA LEU A 129 -17.63 -2.36 8.75
C LEU A 129 -17.07 -3.04 10.01
N ARG A 130 -15.76 -3.26 10.09
CA ARG A 130 -15.05 -3.76 11.27
C ARG A 130 -14.35 -2.66 12.08
N MET A 131 -14.71 -1.40 11.82
CA MET A 131 -14.23 -0.20 12.51
C MET A 131 -12.75 0.14 12.28
N TYR A 132 -12.10 -0.44 11.27
CA TYR A 132 -10.78 0.04 10.84
C TYR A 132 -10.92 1.39 10.16
N ASN A 133 -9.96 2.28 10.39
CA ASN A 133 -9.79 3.46 9.56
C ASN A 133 -9.18 3.03 8.22
N VAL A 134 -9.82 3.36 7.10
CA VAL A 134 -9.32 2.96 5.78
C VAL A 134 -8.96 4.20 4.98
N VAL A 135 -7.70 4.27 4.56
CA VAL A 135 -7.14 5.39 3.79
C VAL A 135 -6.70 4.86 2.43
N VAL A 136 -7.03 5.60 1.38
CA VAL A 136 -6.56 5.32 0.02
C VAL A 136 -5.73 6.48 -0.48
N ILE A 137 -4.56 6.18 -1.03
CA ILE A 137 -3.79 7.08 -1.88
C ILE A 137 -3.87 6.54 -3.30
N ALA A 138 -4.38 7.32 -4.25
CA ALA A 138 -4.58 6.85 -5.62
C ALA A 138 -4.68 8.00 -6.62
N PRO A 139 -4.47 7.75 -7.93
CA PRO A 139 -4.63 8.78 -8.94
C PRO A 139 -6.00 9.45 -8.89
N SER A 140 -6.04 10.75 -9.13
CA SER A 140 -7.28 11.54 -9.12
C SER A 140 -8.40 11.04 -10.06
N THR A 141 -8.06 10.20 -11.05
CA THR A 141 -9.00 9.60 -12.01
C THR A 141 -9.57 8.25 -11.55
N SER A 142 -9.25 7.81 -10.32
CA SER A 142 -9.72 6.53 -9.77
C SER A 142 -11.24 6.46 -9.68
N HIS A 143 -11.79 5.25 -9.88
CA HIS A 143 -13.23 5.02 -9.97
C HIS A 143 -13.97 5.42 -8.68
N GLN A 144 -15.18 5.98 -8.82
CA GLN A 144 -15.98 6.47 -7.68
C GLN A 144 -16.27 5.39 -6.64
N SER A 145 -16.40 4.13 -7.05
CA SER A 145 -16.63 3.01 -6.13
C SER A 145 -15.49 2.86 -5.12
N LEU A 146 -14.25 3.13 -5.48
CA LEU A 146 -13.13 3.08 -4.53
C LEU A 146 -13.23 4.24 -3.54
N ARG A 147 -13.47 5.46 -4.04
CA ARG A 147 -13.59 6.69 -3.23
C ARG A 147 -14.73 6.65 -2.22
N ALA A 148 -15.87 6.09 -2.59
CA ALA A 148 -17.04 6.05 -1.71
C ALA A 148 -16.83 5.12 -0.49
N GLN A 149 -15.89 4.17 -0.58
CA GLN A 149 -15.69 3.13 0.43
C GLN A 149 -14.56 3.43 1.41
N VAL A 150 -14.00 4.64 1.44
CA VAL A 150 -12.83 4.95 2.29
C VAL A 150 -13.13 6.05 3.31
N SER A 151 -12.37 6.10 4.40
CA SER A 151 -12.45 7.15 5.42
C SER A 151 -11.76 8.44 4.96
N LYS A 152 -10.64 8.31 4.24
CA LYS A 152 -9.89 9.43 3.65
C LYS A 152 -9.30 8.99 2.31
N PHE A 153 -9.42 9.86 1.32
CA PHE A 153 -8.83 9.68 -0.02
C PHE A 153 -7.79 10.77 -0.22
N LEU A 154 -6.62 10.39 -0.72
CA LEU A 154 -5.50 11.27 -1.04
C LEU A 154 -5.07 11.01 -2.48
N ASP A 155 -4.60 12.07 -3.14
CA ASP A 155 -4.07 11.97 -4.50
C ASP A 155 -2.66 11.36 -4.49
N TRP A 156 -2.35 10.54 -5.49
CA TRP A 156 -1.02 9.96 -5.74
C TRP A 156 -0.21 10.86 -6.67
#